data_AF-A0A377TP31-F1
#
_entry.id   AF-A0A377TP31-F1
#
_cell.length_a   1.000
_cell.length_b   1.000
_cell.length_c   1.000
_cell.angle_alpha   90.00
_cell.angle_beta   90.00
_cell.angle_gamma   90.00
#
_symmetry.space_group_name_H-M   'P 1'
#
loop_
_entity.id
_entity.type
_entity.pdbx_description
1 polymer ?
#
loop_
_entity_poly.entity_id
_entity_poly.type
_entity_poly.pdbx_seq_one_letter_code
_entity_poly.pdbx_strand_id
1 'polypeptide(L)'
;MQTSPLLTQLMEALRCLPGVGPKSAQRMAFTLLQRDRSGGMRLAQALTRAMSEIGHCADCRTFTEQEVCNICSNPRRQENGQICVVESPADIYAIEQTGQYSGRYFVLMGHLSPLDGIGPDDIGSIAWSNGWRRSRSPR
;
A
#
# COMPACT_ATOMS: atom_id res chain seq x y z
N MET A 1 -23.76 31.55 1.90
CA MET A 1 -22.67 31.60 2.90
C MET A 1 -21.35 31.47 2.16
N GLN A 2 -20.53 32.52 2.12
CA GLN A 2 -19.19 32.42 1.54
C GLN A 2 -18.27 31.73 2.55
N THR A 3 -17.98 30.45 2.30
CA THR A 3 -16.92 29.74 3.02
C THR A 3 -15.57 30.18 2.47
N SER A 4 -14.55 30.29 3.33
CA SER A 4 -13.18 30.60 2.91
C SER A 4 -12.74 29.63 1.79
N PRO A 5 -12.10 30.11 0.71
CA PRO A 5 -11.68 29.25 -0.40
C PRO A 5 -10.75 28.11 0.05
N LEU A 6 -9.91 28.35 1.07
CA LEU A 6 -9.02 27.32 1.64
C LEU A 6 -9.79 26.22 2.36
N LEU A 7 -10.89 26.57 3.04
CA LEU A 7 -11.74 25.59 3.70
C LEU A 7 -12.44 24.69 2.67
N THR A 8 -12.94 25.28 1.58
CA THR A 8 -13.55 24.52 0.49
C THR A 8 -12.54 23.56 -0.16
N GLN A 9 -11.31 24.02 -0.41
CA GLN A 9 -10.25 23.16 -0.95
C GLN A 9 -9.90 22.00 -0.01
N LEU A 10 -9.80 22.24 1.30
CA LEU A 10 -9.56 21.16 2.27
C LEU A 10 -10.69 20.13 2.29
N MET A 11 -11.95 20.59 2.27
CA MET A 11 -13.10 19.68 2.20
C MET A 11 -13.08 18.85 0.92
N GLU A 12 -12.73 19.45 -0.23
CA GLU A 12 -12.65 18.72 -1.48
C GLU A 12 -11.50 17.70 -1.49
N ALA A 13 -10.32 18.10 -1.00
CA ALA A 13 -9.17 17.21 -0.90
C ALA A 13 -9.45 15.97 -0.06
N LEU A 14 -10.21 16.10 1.04
CA LEU A 14 -10.58 14.97 1.90
C LEU A 14 -11.51 13.95 1.22
N ARG A 15 -12.20 14.31 0.14
CA ARG A 15 -13.14 13.43 -0.57
C ARG A 15 -12.47 12.38 -1.45
N CYS A 16 -11.16 12.47 -1.66
CA CYS A 16 -10.42 11.41 -2.36
C CYS A 16 -10.32 10.11 -1.54
N LEU A 17 -10.56 10.19 -0.22
CA LEU A 17 -10.47 9.04 0.68
C LEU A 17 -11.71 8.14 0.52
N PRO A 18 -11.53 6.80 0.45
CA PRO A 18 -12.65 5.87 0.34
C PRO A 18 -13.58 6.01 1.55
N GLY A 19 -14.89 6.10 1.29
CA GLY A 19 -15.91 6.26 2.34
C GLY A 19 -16.11 7.70 2.86
N VAL A 20 -15.40 8.70 2.31
CA VAL A 20 -15.53 10.10 2.73
C VAL A 20 -16.40 10.90 1.76
N GLY A 21 -17.69 11.01 2.09
CA GLY A 21 -18.63 11.89 1.38
C GLY A 21 -18.55 13.37 1.81
N PRO A 22 -19.29 14.28 1.15
CA PRO A 22 -19.23 15.73 1.41
C PRO A 22 -19.50 16.12 2.87
N LYS A 23 -20.51 15.50 3.51
CA LYS A 23 -20.85 15.74 4.92
C LYS A 23 -19.73 15.29 5.87
N SER A 24 -19.10 14.16 5.58
CA SER A 24 -17.99 13.63 6.38
C SER A 24 -16.75 14.52 6.23
N ALA A 25 -16.41 14.92 5.00
CA ALA A 25 -15.29 15.82 4.73
C ALA A 25 -15.44 17.17 5.44
N GLN A 26 -16.64 17.76 5.39
CA GLN A 26 -16.95 18.98 6.15
C GLN A 26 -16.70 18.78 7.65
N ARG A 27 -17.25 17.71 8.26
CA ARG A 27 -17.07 17.44 9.69
C ARG A 27 -15.58 17.27 10.06
N MET A 28 -14.82 16.56 9.24
CA MET A 28 -13.38 16.37 9.44
C MET A 28 -12.62 17.70 9.38
N ALA A 29 -12.86 18.52 8.34
CA ALA A 29 -12.19 19.80 8.17
C ALA A 29 -12.43 20.75 9.36
N PHE A 30 -13.69 20.89 9.80
CA PHE A 30 -14.02 21.72 10.97
C PHE A 30 -13.39 21.18 12.25
N THR A 31 -13.39 19.86 12.45
CA THR A 31 -12.80 19.24 13.65
C THR A 31 -11.30 19.51 13.73
N LEU A 32 -10.55 19.32 12.64
CA LEU A 32 -9.12 19.60 12.59
C LEU A 32 -8.83 21.09 12.87
N LEU A 33 -9.58 22.00 12.23
CA LEU A 33 -9.32 23.44 12.37
C LEU A 33 -9.70 24.01 13.74
N GLN A 34 -10.69 23.42 14.43
CA GLN A 34 -11.17 23.91 15.72
C GLN A 34 -10.50 23.23 16.91
N ARG A 35 -10.23 21.92 16.82
CA ARG A 35 -9.83 21.11 17.97
C ARG A 35 -8.42 20.53 17.86
N ASP A 36 -7.89 20.32 16.65
CA ASP A 36 -6.59 19.66 16.48
C ASP A 36 -5.81 20.15 15.25
N ARG A 37 -5.43 21.43 15.26
CA ARG A 37 -4.60 22.01 14.19
C ARG A 37 -3.25 21.33 14.09
N SER A 38 -2.67 20.95 15.23
CA SER A 38 -1.39 20.26 15.29
C SER A 38 -1.45 18.87 14.64
N GLY A 39 -2.52 18.10 14.89
CA GLY A 39 -2.80 16.84 14.23
C GLY A 39 -3.03 17.01 12.74
N GLY A 40 -3.75 18.05 12.32
CA GLY A 40 -3.90 18.39 10.90
C GLY A 40 -2.56 18.61 10.18
N MET A 41 -1.63 19.35 10.79
CA MET A 41 -0.29 19.57 10.24
C MET A 41 0.54 18.28 10.18
N ARG A 42 0.50 17.46 11.25
CA ARG A 42 1.18 16.15 11.26
C ARG A 42 0.62 15.20 10.19
N LEU A 43 -0.70 15.19 10.02
CA LEU A 43 -1.36 14.39 8.98
C LEU A 43 -0.90 14.82 7.59
N ALA A 44 -0.86 16.13 7.31
CA ALA A 44 -0.39 16.63 6.02
C ALA A 44 1.06 16.20 5.73
N GLN A 45 1.95 16.33 6.71
CA GLN A 45 3.35 15.90 6.58
C GLN A 45 3.47 14.38 6.35
N ALA A 46 2.72 13.57 7.11
CA ALA A 46 2.72 12.12 6.96
C ALA A 46 2.21 11.70 5.58
N LEU A 47 1.13 12.33 5.08
CA LEU A 47 0.60 12.08 3.74
C LEU A 47 1.63 12.42 2.67
N THR A 48 2.22 13.62 2.72
CA THR A 48 3.23 14.03 1.73
C THR A 48 4.40 13.05 1.68
N ARG A 49 4.94 12.68 2.85
CA ARG A 49 6.07 11.74 2.91
C ARG A 49 5.69 10.35 2.43
N ALA A 50 4.56 9.81 2.87
CA ALA A 50 4.10 8.49 2.45
C ALA A 50 3.91 8.40 0.93
N MET A 51 3.32 9.43 0.31
CA MET A 51 3.09 9.45 -1.14
C MET A 51 4.39 9.60 -1.96
N SER A 52 5.49 10.09 -1.37
CA SER A 52 6.77 10.27 -2.07
C SER A 52 7.82 9.19 -1.75
N GLU A 53 7.81 8.65 -0.53
CA GLU A 53 8.87 7.77 -0.03
C GLU A 53 8.47 6.28 -0.13
N ILE A 54 7.18 5.94 -0.11
CA ILE A 54 6.74 4.55 -0.19
C ILE A 54 6.77 4.10 -1.65
N GLY A 55 7.63 3.13 -1.93
CA GLY A 55 7.71 2.45 -3.22
C GLY A 55 7.29 0.98 -3.10
N HIS A 56 7.91 0.15 -3.93
CA HIS A 56 7.66 -1.29 -3.98
C HIS A 56 8.94 -2.09 -3.77
N CYS A 57 8.82 -3.20 -3.03
CA CYS A 57 9.89 -4.15 -2.85
C CYS A 57 10.29 -4.79 -4.20
N ALA A 58 11.57 -4.83 -4.51
CA ALA A 58 12.09 -5.43 -5.73
C ALA A 58 11.77 -6.94 -5.85
N ASP A 59 11.63 -7.64 -4.72
CA ASP A 59 11.41 -9.09 -4.69
C ASP A 59 9.93 -9.49 -4.67
N CYS A 60 9.13 -8.91 -3.76
CA CYS A 60 7.73 -9.30 -3.53
C CYS A 60 6.69 -8.26 -3.93
N ARG A 61 7.14 -7.06 -4.33
CA ARG A 61 6.29 -5.92 -4.73
C ARG A 61 5.39 -5.32 -3.65
N THR A 62 5.48 -5.75 -2.39
CA THR A 62 4.80 -5.08 -1.27
C THR A 62 5.29 -3.64 -1.09
N PHE A 63 4.54 -2.81 -0.35
CA PHE A 63 4.94 -1.45 -0.01
C PHE A 63 6.13 -1.43 0.96
N THR A 64 7.13 -0.61 0.65
CA THR A 64 8.35 -0.44 1.47
C THR A 64 9.09 0.82 1.01
N GLU A 65 9.78 1.49 1.93
CA GLU A 65 10.71 2.58 1.61
C GLU A 65 12.10 2.06 1.20
N GLN A 66 12.39 0.79 1.51
CA GLN A 66 13.63 0.10 1.16
C GLN A 66 13.52 -0.65 -0.17
N GLU A 67 14.65 -0.89 -0.84
CA GLU A 67 14.71 -1.71 -2.05
C GLU A 67 14.16 -3.12 -1.84
N VAL A 68 14.43 -3.72 -0.68
CA VAL A 68 13.93 -5.04 -0.27
C VAL A 68 13.25 -4.91 1.09
N CYS A 69 12.02 -5.39 1.22
CA CYS A 69 11.25 -5.28 2.47
C CYS A 69 11.79 -6.22 3.57
N ASN A 70 11.44 -5.91 4.82
CA ASN A 70 11.83 -6.69 6.01
C ASN A 70 11.44 -8.18 5.97
N ILE A 71 10.38 -8.54 5.24
CA ILE A 71 9.96 -9.93 5.09
C ILE A 71 10.91 -10.67 4.14
N CYS A 72 11.28 -10.05 3.01
CA CYS A 72 12.17 -10.64 2.02
C CYS A 72 13.62 -10.71 2.50
N SER A 73 14.07 -9.74 3.31
CA SER A 73 15.42 -9.72 3.88
C SER A 73 15.62 -10.67 5.06
N ASN A 74 14.55 -11.30 5.58
CA ASN A 74 14.63 -12.19 6.73
C ASN A 74 15.19 -13.58 6.35
N PRO A 75 16.37 -13.99 6.86
CA PRO A 75 17.00 -15.27 6.47
C PRO A 75 16.15 -16.50 6.82
N ARG A 76 15.45 -16.50 7.97
CA ARG A 76 14.60 -17.63 8.38
C ARG A 76 13.45 -17.86 7.40
N ARG A 77 12.91 -16.77 6.84
CA ARG A 77 11.84 -16.82 5.83
C ARG A 77 12.37 -17.21 4.46
N GLN A 78 13.62 -16.84 4.14
CA GLN A 78 14.29 -17.28 2.91
C GLN A 78 14.54 -18.79 2.93
N GLU A 79 15.04 -19.32 4.04
CA GLU A 79 15.34 -20.75 4.25
C GLU A 79 14.09 -21.64 4.22
N ASN A 80 12.94 -21.14 4.69
CA ASN A 80 11.67 -21.86 4.63
C ASN A 80 11.31 -22.30 3.19
N GLY A 81 11.60 -21.47 2.20
CA GLY A 81 11.39 -21.79 0.78
C GLY A 81 9.95 -21.68 0.29
N GLN A 82 8.96 -21.47 1.16
CA GLN A 82 7.56 -21.25 0.77
C GLN A 82 7.30 -19.80 0.33
N ILE A 83 6.42 -19.65 -0.67
CA ILE A 83 5.94 -18.35 -1.16
C ILE A 83 4.41 -18.36 -1.18
N CYS A 84 3.80 -17.39 -0.52
CA CYS A 84 2.37 -17.12 -0.55
C CYS A 84 2.10 -16.01 -1.58
N VAL A 85 1.40 -16.37 -2.66
CA VAL A 85 1.00 -15.41 -3.69
C VAL A 85 -0.31 -14.77 -3.25
N VAL A 86 -0.34 -13.44 -3.26
CA VAL A 86 -1.50 -12.65 -2.82
C VAL A 86 -1.88 -11.61 -3.87
N GLU A 87 -3.12 -11.12 -3.83
CA GLU A 87 -3.61 -10.16 -4.80
C GLU A 87 -3.04 -8.76 -4.55
N SER A 88 -3.06 -8.32 -3.30
CA SER A 88 -2.74 -6.97 -2.87
C SER A 88 -1.80 -6.95 -1.65
N PRO A 89 -1.10 -5.83 -1.37
CA PRO A 89 -0.31 -5.70 -0.15
C PRO A 89 -1.15 -5.78 1.14
N ALA A 90 -2.45 -5.45 1.07
CA ALA A 90 -3.35 -5.54 2.22
C ALA A 90 -3.55 -6.99 2.67
N ASP A 91 -3.50 -7.95 1.74
CA ASP A 91 -3.61 -9.37 2.06
C ASP A 91 -2.41 -9.88 2.88
N ILE A 92 -1.21 -9.35 2.61
CA ILE A 92 -0.03 -9.65 3.43
C ILE A 92 -0.27 -9.23 4.88
N TYR A 93 -0.80 -8.02 5.08
CA TYR A 93 -1.10 -7.51 6.41
C TYR A 93 -2.13 -8.39 7.13
N ALA A 94 -3.19 -8.82 6.43
CA ALA A 94 -4.20 -9.72 6.99
C ALA A 94 -3.61 -11.09 7.39
N ILE A 95 -2.73 -11.67 6.57
CA ILE A 95 -2.09 -12.96 6.88
C ILE A 95 -1.09 -12.83 8.03
N GLU A 96 -0.25 -11.79 8.04
CA GLU A 96 0.74 -11.59 9.12
C GLU A 96 0.05 -11.39 10.49
N GLN A 97 -1.14 -10.79 10.54
CA GLN A 97 -1.92 -10.67 11.78
C GLN A 97 -2.33 -12.02 12.40
N THR A 98 -2.40 -13.09 11.61
CA THR A 98 -2.68 -14.44 12.13
C THR A 98 -1.49 -15.02 12.90
N GLY A 99 -0.27 -14.58 12.60
CA GLY A 99 0.97 -15.14 13.15
C GLY A 99 1.28 -16.58 12.74
N GLN A 100 0.53 -17.17 11.80
CA GLN A 100 0.64 -18.58 11.42
C GLN A 100 1.51 -18.83 10.18
N TYR A 101 1.86 -17.78 9.44
CA TYR A 101 2.66 -17.89 8.22
C TYR A 101 4.08 -17.37 8.40
N SER A 102 5.06 -18.20 8.05
CA SER A 102 6.50 -17.90 8.20
C SER A 102 7.28 -17.92 6.88
N GLY A 103 6.60 -18.03 5.74
CA GLY A 103 7.24 -17.94 4.42
C GLY A 103 7.38 -16.50 3.92
N ARG A 104 7.68 -16.37 2.62
CA ARG A 104 7.73 -15.09 1.89
C ARG A 104 6.43 -14.86 1.13
N TYR A 105 6.22 -13.64 0.64
CA TYR A 105 5.05 -13.30 -0.17
C TYR A 105 5.44 -12.91 -1.58
N PHE A 106 4.47 -12.93 -2.48
CA PHE A 106 4.54 -12.27 -3.77
C PHE A 106 3.19 -11.62 -4.07
N VAL A 107 3.18 -10.29 -4.24
CA VAL A 107 1.97 -9.53 -4.52
C VAL A 107 1.76 -9.50 -6.03
N LEU A 108 0.55 -9.81 -6.52
CA LEU A 108 0.19 -9.79 -7.95
C LEU A 108 -0.14 -8.37 -8.46
N MET A 109 -0.65 -7.50 -7.59
CA MET A 109 -1.18 -6.16 -7.90
C MET A 109 -2.50 -6.20 -8.68
N GLY A 110 -3.41 -7.07 -8.26
CA GLY A 110 -4.74 -7.24 -8.84
C GLY A 110 -5.05 -8.68 -9.23
N HIS A 111 -6.26 -8.89 -9.74
CA HIS A 111 -6.78 -10.17 -10.18
C HIS A 111 -7.06 -10.19 -11.68
N LEU A 112 -7.15 -11.40 -12.25
CA LEU A 112 -7.62 -11.59 -13.61
C LEU A 112 -9.10 -11.24 -13.69
N SER A 113 -9.44 -10.29 -14.56
CA SER A 113 -10.82 -9.98 -14.89
C SER A 113 -10.98 -9.94 -16.40
N PRO A 114 -11.39 -11.06 -17.04
CA PRO A 114 -11.67 -11.10 -18.48
C PRO A 114 -12.77 -10.13 -18.89
N LEU A 115 -13.70 -9.81 -17.99
CA LEU A 115 -14.78 -8.85 -18.24
C LEU A 115 -14.25 -7.42 -18.34
N ASP A 116 -13.21 -7.09 -17.59
CA ASP A 116 -12.54 -5.78 -17.62
C ASP A 116 -11.34 -5.76 -18.57
N GLY A 117 -11.10 -6.84 -19.33
CA GLY A 117 -9.99 -6.97 -20.26
C GLY A 117 -8.61 -7.16 -19.60
N ILE A 118 -8.56 -7.49 -18.31
CA ILE A 118 -7.32 -7.67 -17.55
C ILE A 118 -6.80 -9.10 -17.74
N GLY A 119 -5.69 -9.22 -18.45
CA GLY A 119 -5.03 -10.49 -18.77
C GLY A 119 -3.86 -10.85 -17.83
N PRO A 120 -3.23 -12.02 -18.03
CA PRO A 120 -2.09 -12.46 -17.22
C PRO A 120 -0.87 -11.55 -17.29
N ASP A 121 -0.68 -10.86 -18.41
CA ASP A 121 0.45 -9.92 -18.59
C ASP A 121 0.25 -8.64 -17.77
N ASP A 122 -1.01 -8.29 -17.46
CA ASP A 122 -1.36 -7.12 -16.65
C ASP A 122 -1.20 -7.38 -15.13
N ILE A 123 -1.20 -8.65 -14.73
CA ILE A 123 -1.06 -9.06 -13.32
C ILE A 123 0.25 -9.80 -13.06
N GLY A 124 1.38 -9.09 -13.14
CA GLY A 124 2.62 -9.49 -12.47
C GLY A 124 3.33 -10.77 -12.91
N SER A 125 2.78 -11.50 -13.88
CA SER A 125 3.29 -12.80 -14.34
C SER A 125 4.74 -12.70 -14.85
N ILE A 126 5.08 -11.61 -15.54
CA ILE A 126 6.42 -11.30 -16.03
C ILE A 126 7.39 -11.01 -14.87
N ALA A 127 6.96 -10.29 -13.83
CA ALA A 127 7.80 -9.92 -12.70
C ALA A 127 8.22 -11.14 -11.85
N TRP A 128 7.33 -12.12 -11.69
CA TRP A 128 7.61 -13.35 -10.94
C TRP A 128 8.77 -14.15 -11.58
N SER A 129 8.77 -14.23 -12.93
CA SER A 129 9.78 -14.98 -13.68
C SER A 129 11.20 -14.39 -13.59
N ASN A 130 11.32 -13.07 -13.42
CA ASN A 130 12.58 -12.33 -13.44
C ASN A 130 13.15 -12.10 -12.03
N GLY A 131 12.32 -11.76 -11.05
CA GLY A 131 12.75 -11.54 -9.66
C GLY A 131 13.21 -12.83 -8.98
N TRP A 132 12.50 -13.93 -9.20
CA TRP A 132 12.82 -15.19 -8.53
C TRP A 132 14.06 -15.90 -9.10
N ARG A 133 14.36 -15.73 -10.40
CA ARG A 133 15.55 -16.31 -11.03
C ARG A 133 16.85 -15.79 -10.41
N ARG A 134 16.86 -14.56 -9.86
CA ARG A 134 18.00 -13.99 -9.12
C ARG A 134 18.20 -14.63 -7.74
N SER A 135 17.11 -15.01 -7.06
CA SER A 135 17.15 -15.62 -5.71
C SER A 135 17.58 -17.09 -5.69
N ARG A 136 17.77 -17.71 -6.87
CA ARG A 136 18.15 -19.13 -7.05
C ARG A 136 19.61 -19.37 -7.43
N SER A 137 20.47 -18.35 -7.44
CA SER A 137 21.91 -18.51 -7.65
C SER A 137 22.53 -19.23 -6.44
N PRO A 138 22.90 -20.51 -6.53
CA PRO A 138 23.66 -21.17 -5.47
C PRO A 138 25.10 -20.65 -5.54
N ARG A 139 25.63 -20.15 -4.43
CA ARG A 139 27.04 -20.40 -4.12
C ARG A 139 27.08 -21.54 -3.12
#